data_AF-R0K4U3-F1
#
_entry.id   AF-R0K4U3-F1
#
_cell.length_a   1.000
_cell.length_b   1.000
_cell.length_c   1.000
_cell.angle_alpha   90.00
_cell.angle_beta   90.00
_cell.angle_gamma   90.00
#
_symmetry.space_group_name_H-M   'P 1'
#
loop_
_entity.id
_entity.type
_entity.pdbx_description
1 polymer ?
#
loop_
_entity_poly.entity_id
_entity_poly.type
_entity_poly.pdbx_seq_one_letter_code
_entity_poly.pdbx_strand_id
1 'polypeptide(L)'
;PALAASTIVVVMDCEKYESHPRVLTEYGLHTFTRSEMVPVLRKSTGFHGENLLKNIYYYHMRILGTAHFINHRFCPGNPENNHFGSTRFATKLEATEFLTRCIAWPLDPDQPNGAKCPVVFLGHAVKNELEMLQQDLDIDPSAMSNVVAVIDTQNIANEQGYRGRGDRIGLEVLTKQCSMQFRDAHTAGNDAAYTIIAAVQMVMKNRLPRPGHGRRSLQDVVDDLEKYSSSIDPGLGIANHNTVLRPLFISTHPHPHALHAA
;
A
#
# COMPACT_ATOMS: atom_id res chain seq x y z
N PRO A 1 -17.01 -16.33 7.82
CA PRO A 1 -16.41 -17.65 7.52
C PRO A 1 -15.07 -17.82 8.27
N ALA A 2 -14.69 -19.04 8.65
CA ALA A 2 -13.45 -19.28 9.41
C ALA A 2 -12.20 -18.78 8.67
N LEU A 3 -12.12 -19.02 7.35
CA LEU A 3 -10.99 -18.60 6.52
C LEU A 3 -10.82 -17.07 6.44
N ALA A 4 -11.89 -16.31 6.65
CA ALA A 4 -11.84 -14.85 6.65
C ALA A 4 -11.02 -14.29 7.84
N ALA A 5 -10.81 -15.08 8.91
CA ALA A 5 -9.97 -14.69 10.05
C ALA A 5 -8.51 -14.49 9.64
N SER A 6 -8.04 -15.23 8.64
CA SER A 6 -6.66 -15.20 8.13
C SER A 6 -6.51 -14.31 6.90
N THR A 7 -7.52 -13.48 6.56
CA THR A 7 -7.44 -12.60 5.40
C THR A 7 -6.33 -11.58 5.53
N ILE A 8 -5.53 -11.47 4.47
CA ILE A 8 -4.58 -10.39 4.25
C ILE A 8 -5.27 -9.34 3.38
N VAL A 9 -5.20 -8.09 3.80
CA VAL A 9 -5.54 -6.96 2.94
C VAL A 9 -4.24 -6.38 2.39
N VAL A 10 -4.19 -6.23 1.08
CA VAL A 10 -3.06 -5.65 0.35
C VAL A 10 -3.55 -4.38 -0.33
N VAL A 11 -2.97 -3.26 0.04
CA VAL A 11 -3.28 -1.95 -0.52
C VAL A 11 -2.18 -1.59 -1.49
N MET A 12 -2.53 -1.20 -2.71
CA MET A 12 -1.54 -1.08 -3.76
C MET A 12 -1.82 0.06 -4.72
N ASP A 13 -0.73 0.67 -5.14
CA ASP A 13 -0.65 1.64 -6.22
C ASP A 13 0.66 1.42 -6.99
N CYS A 14 0.70 1.76 -8.28
CA CYS A 14 1.84 1.52 -9.17
C CYS A 14 2.04 2.71 -10.08
N GLU A 15 3.29 3.13 -10.25
CA GLU A 15 3.65 4.19 -11.17
C GLU A 15 4.44 3.64 -12.36
N LYS A 16 4.08 4.13 -13.54
CA LYS A 16 4.76 3.82 -14.81
C LYS A 16 5.31 5.09 -15.41
N TYR A 17 6.40 4.95 -16.15
CA TYR A 17 6.89 6.04 -16.98
C TYR A 17 5.84 6.45 -18.01
N GLU A 18 5.52 7.74 -18.06
CA GLU A 18 4.45 8.32 -18.88
C GLU A 18 4.77 8.32 -20.38
N SER A 19 6.05 8.10 -20.72
CA SER A 19 6.57 8.02 -22.08
C SER A 19 7.14 6.63 -22.41
N HIS A 20 7.60 6.42 -23.64
CA HIS A 20 8.24 5.16 -24.02
C HIS A 20 9.66 5.08 -23.45
N PRO A 21 10.10 3.93 -22.89
CA PRO A 21 9.34 2.70 -22.72
C PRO A 21 8.42 2.80 -21.48
N ARG A 22 7.13 2.46 -21.62
CA ARG A 22 6.11 2.57 -20.55
C ARG A 22 6.30 1.49 -19.47
N VAL A 23 7.37 1.62 -18.70
CA VAL A 23 7.85 0.63 -17.72
C VAL A 23 7.44 1.03 -16.30
N LEU A 24 7.18 0.05 -15.45
CA LEU A 24 7.05 0.22 -14.00
C LEU A 24 8.31 0.86 -13.42
N THR A 25 8.13 1.95 -12.69
CA THR A 25 9.21 2.65 -11.98
C THR A 25 9.18 2.34 -10.50
N GLU A 26 7.98 2.21 -9.93
CA GLU A 26 7.77 1.96 -8.51
C GLU A 26 6.39 1.37 -8.20
N TYR A 27 6.27 0.77 -7.03
CA TYR A 27 4.99 0.40 -6.44
C TYR A 27 4.94 0.72 -4.94
N GLY A 28 3.76 1.12 -4.49
CA GLY A 28 3.40 1.16 -3.08
C GLY A 28 2.66 -0.12 -2.72
N LEU A 29 3.03 -0.74 -1.61
CA LEU A 29 2.35 -1.92 -1.10
C LEU A 29 2.20 -1.78 0.41
N HIS A 30 0.98 -1.87 0.92
CA HIS A 30 0.73 -1.83 2.36
C HIS A 30 -0.10 -3.03 2.77
N THR A 31 0.28 -3.71 3.85
CA THR A 31 -0.40 -4.93 4.29
C THR A 31 -0.86 -4.87 5.72
N PHE A 32 -1.94 -5.59 5.98
CA PHE A 32 -2.36 -5.96 7.32
C PHE A 32 -3.25 -7.20 7.26
N THR A 33 -3.37 -7.89 8.38
CA THR A 33 -4.33 -8.99 8.51
C THR A 33 -5.55 -8.60 9.31
N ARG A 34 -6.65 -9.32 9.06
CA ARG A 34 -7.82 -9.24 9.95
C ARG A 34 -7.46 -9.62 11.39
N SER A 35 -6.63 -10.66 11.59
CA SER A 35 -6.25 -11.13 12.92
C SER A 35 -5.46 -10.08 13.71
N GLU A 36 -4.61 -9.29 13.06
CA GLU A 36 -3.91 -8.15 13.68
C GLU A 36 -4.85 -6.98 13.97
N MET A 37 -5.85 -6.72 13.13
CA MET A 37 -6.79 -5.60 13.31
C MET A 37 -7.88 -5.84 14.36
N VAL A 38 -8.34 -7.08 14.53
CA VAL A 38 -9.42 -7.43 15.48
C VAL A 38 -9.10 -7.03 16.93
N PRO A 39 -7.91 -7.30 17.49
CA PRO A 39 -7.53 -6.84 18.82
C PRO A 39 -7.57 -5.31 18.95
N VAL A 40 -7.12 -4.57 17.94
CA VAL A 40 -7.13 -3.10 17.94
C VAL A 40 -8.58 -2.57 17.95
N LEU A 41 -9.45 -3.15 17.11
CA LEU A 41 -10.87 -2.81 17.06
C LEU A 41 -11.59 -3.05 18.39
N ARG A 42 -11.19 -4.09 19.14
CA ARG A 42 -11.79 -4.42 20.45
C ARG A 42 -11.28 -3.54 21.58
N LYS A 43 -10.01 -3.11 21.52
CA LYS A 43 -9.37 -2.35 22.59
C LYS A 43 -9.59 -0.84 22.43
N SER A 44 -9.06 -0.26 21.36
CA SER A 44 -9.21 1.15 21.04
C SER A 44 -8.62 1.42 19.66
N THR A 45 -9.43 1.99 18.78
CA THR A 45 -8.99 2.40 17.43
C THR A 45 -8.13 3.67 17.44
N GLY A 46 -8.12 4.42 18.54
CA GLY A 46 -7.56 5.78 18.57
C GLY A 46 -8.41 6.78 17.77
N PHE A 47 -8.14 8.07 17.95
CA PHE A 47 -8.82 9.13 17.18
C PHE A 47 -8.57 8.93 15.69
N HIS A 48 -9.62 9.07 14.89
CA HIS A 48 -9.57 8.85 13.44
C HIS A 48 -8.95 7.50 13.02
N GLY A 49 -8.94 6.49 13.89
CA GLY A 49 -8.39 5.16 13.56
C GLY A 49 -6.87 5.08 13.63
N GLU A 50 -6.19 6.02 14.28
CA GLU A 50 -4.73 6.05 14.43
C GLU A 50 -4.11 4.68 14.78
N ASN A 51 -4.68 3.95 15.74
CA ASN A 51 -4.11 2.66 16.15
C ASN A 51 -4.32 1.57 15.10
N LEU A 52 -5.37 1.67 14.28
CA LEU A 52 -5.55 0.78 13.13
C LEU A 52 -4.49 1.09 12.08
N LEU A 53 -4.33 2.38 11.75
CA LEU A 53 -3.38 2.82 10.74
C LEU A 53 -1.93 2.52 11.11
N LYS A 54 -1.56 2.63 12.40
CA LYS A 54 -0.24 2.24 12.93
C LYS A 54 0.02 0.73 12.92
N ASN A 55 -1.01 -0.08 12.71
CA ASN A 55 -0.93 -1.54 12.66
C ASN A 55 -0.88 -2.06 11.22
N ILE A 56 -0.72 -1.17 10.24
CA ILE A 56 -0.47 -1.47 8.84
C ILE A 56 1.04 -1.42 8.60
N TYR A 57 1.56 -2.35 7.82
CA TYR A 57 2.94 -2.30 7.34
C TYR A 57 2.99 -1.52 6.03
N TYR A 58 3.86 -0.51 5.97
CA TYR A 58 3.97 0.38 4.81
C TYR A 58 5.24 0.12 4.03
N TYR A 59 5.12 -0.11 2.72
CA TYR A 59 6.25 -0.37 1.83
C TYR A 59 6.21 0.50 0.58
N HIS A 60 7.37 0.99 0.19
CA HIS A 60 7.58 1.70 -1.06
C HIS A 60 8.79 1.11 -1.79
N MET A 61 8.57 0.60 -3.01
CA MET A 61 9.60 -0.06 -3.80
C MET A 61 9.85 0.69 -5.10
N ARG A 62 11.10 1.04 -5.35
CA ARG A 62 11.59 1.58 -6.63
C ARG A 62 12.43 0.54 -7.34
N ILE A 63 12.15 0.33 -8.62
CA ILE A 63 12.82 -0.70 -9.43
C ILE A 63 14.14 -0.13 -9.94
N LEU A 64 15.28 -0.68 -9.51
CA LEU A 64 16.63 -0.14 -9.79
C LEU A 64 16.88 0.17 -11.27
N GLY A 65 16.45 -0.72 -12.17
CA GLY A 65 16.67 -0.56 -13.61
C GLY A 65 15.85 0.57 -14.26
N THR A 66 14.80 1.04 -13.60
CA THR A 66 13.85 2.02 -14.16
C THR A 66 13.59 3.20 -13.22
N ALA A 67 14.19 3.22 -12.03
CA ALA A 67 13.97 4.26 -11.02
C ALA A 67 14.43 5.65 -11.50
N HIS A 68 15.27 5.74 -12.53
CA HIS A 68 15.71 7.00 -13.13
C HIS A 68 14.65 7.66 -14.03
N PHE A 69 13.60 6.93 -14.42
CA PHE A 69 12.48 7.50 -15.16
C PHE A 69 11.58 8.28 -14.20
N ILE A 70 11.39 9.58 -14.47
CA ILE A 70 10.55 10.48 -13.68
C ILE A 70 9.52 11.12 -14.61
N ASN A 71 8.26 11.10 -14.17
CA ASN A 71 7.15 11.74 -14.88
C ASN A 71 7.13 13.24 -14.57
N HIS A 72 6.94 14.06 -15.60
CA HIS A 72 6.96 15.53 -15.47
C HIS A 72 5.78 16.22 -16.16
N ARG A 73 5.05 15.54 -17.06
CA ARG A 73 4.08 16.19 -17.95
C ARG A 73 2.63 15.88 -17.63
N PHE A 74 2.26 14.61 -17.56
CA PHE A 74 0.88 14.16 -17.44
C PHE A 74 0.53 13.72 -16.02
N CYS A 75 1.45 12.99 -15.38
CA CYS A 75 1.35 12.60 -13.99
C CYS A 75 2.63 13.01 -13.26
N PRO A 76 2.89 14.32 -13.04
CA PRO A 76 4.12 14.77 -12.42
C PRO A 76 4.26 14.16 -11.02
N GLY A 77 5.27 13.33 -10.81
CA GLY A 77 5.51 12.62 -9.55
C GLY A 77 6.82 13.01 -8.89
N ASN A 78 6.92 12.72 -7.60
CA ASN A 78 8.14 12.97 -6.83
C ASN A 78 8.57 11.70 -6.06
N PRO A 79 9.13 10.71 -6.76
CA PRO A 79 9.42 9.39 -6.21
C PRO A 79 10.52 9.39 -5.12
N GLU A 80 11.15 10.54 -4.87
CA GLU A 80 12.10 10.72 -3.77
C GLU A 80 11.42 11.13 -2.46
N ASN A 81 10.21 11.70 -2.53
CA ASN A 81 9.43 12.16 -1.38
C ASN A 81 8.36 11.13 -0.98
N ASN A 82 8.81 9.99 -0.45
CA ASN A 82 7.91 9.04 0.19
C ASN A 82 7.73 9.37 1.67
N HIS A 83 6.48 9.51 2.12
CA HIS A 83 6.11 9.89 3.48
C HIS A 83 5.78 8.69 4.38
N PHE A 84 5.45 7.52 3.81
CA PHE A 84 5.00 6.35 4.56
C PHE A 84 5.93 5.16 4.40
N GLY A 85 6.49 4.68 5.51
CA GLY A 85 7.52 3.65 5.48
C GLY A 85 8.84 4.16 4.88
N SER A 86 9.70 3.25 4.45
CA SER A 86 10.99 3.60 3.83
C SER A 86 11.03 3.17 2.37
N THR A 87 11.55 4.05 1.51
CA THR A 87 11.84 3.72 0.11
C THR A 87 12.93 2.67 0.04
N ARG A 88 12.69 1.68 -0.82
CA ARG A 88 13.56 0.55 -1.08
C ARG A 88 13.89 0.48 -2.56
N PHE A 89 15.15 0.22 -2.87
CA PHE A 89 15.61 0.00 -4.23
C PHE A 89 15.91 -1.48 -4.43
N ALA A 90 15.21 -2.09 -5.38
CA ALA A 90 15.32 -3.51 -5.67
C ALA A 90 15.46 -3.75 -7.17
N THR A 91 16.18 -4.80 -7.54
CA THR A 91 16.09 -5.37 -8.89
C THR A 91 14.66 -5.83 -9.19
N LYS A 92 14.31 -6.00 -10.46
CA LYS A 92 13.00 -6.55 -10.86
C LYS A 92 12.73 -7.89 -10.14
N LEU A 93 13.74 -8.77 -10.05
CA LEU A 93 13.63 -10.05 -9.36
C LEU A 93 13.33 -9.89 -7.86
N GLU A 94 14.12 -9.09 -7.14
CA GLU A 94 13.92 -8.84 -5.71
C GLU A 94 12.55 -8.20 -5.42
N ALA A 95 12.13 -7.27 -6.27
CA ALA A 95 10.83 -6.62 -6.17
C ALA A 95 9.66 -7.61 -6.38
N THR A 96 9.84 -8.56 -7.30
CA THR A 96 8.87 -9.64 -7.59
C THR A 96 8.80 -10.63 -6.44
N GLU A 97 9.95 -11.05 -5.91
CA GLU A 97 10.03 -11.93 -4.74
C GLU A 97 9.39 -11.28 -3.51
N PHE A 98 9.67 -9.99 -3.27
CA PHE A 98 9.08 -9.25 -2.16
C PHE A 98 7.56 -9.23 -2.25
N LEU A 99 7.01 -8.85 -3.40
CA LEU A 99 5.57 -8.84 -3.65
C LEU A 99 4.95 -10.23 -3.43
N THR A 100 5.55 -11.27 -4.01
CA THR A 100 5.09 -12.66 -3.82
C THR A 100 5.06 -13.04 -2.35
N ARG A 101 6.09 -12.65 -1.58
CA ARG A 101 6.15 -12.90 -0.14
C ARG A 101 5.13 -12.10 0.66
N CYS A 102 4.63 -10.97 0.17
CA CYS A 102 3.56 -10.19 0.82
C CYS A 102 2.16 -10.78 0.61
N ILE A 103 1.95 -11.57 -0.46
CA ILE A 103 0.63 -12.07 -0.83
C ILE A 103 0.46 -13.59 -0.63
N ALA A 104 1.56 -14.34 -0.48
CA ALA A 104 1.54 -15.81 -0.38
C ALA A 104 1.84 -16.33 1.03
N TRP A 105 1.33 -15.67 2.08
CA TRP A 105 1.52 -16.16 3.46
C TRP A 105 0.81 -17.50 3.65
N PRO A 106 1.46 -18.46 4.32
CA PRO A 106 0.84 -19.75 4.57
C PRO A 106 -0.31 -19.59 5.57
N LEU A 107 -1.40 -20.31 5.32
CA LEU A 107 -2.55 -20.38 6.23
C LEU A 107 -2.17 -21.04 7.56
N ASP A 108 -1.27 -22.03 7.48
CA ASP A 108 -0.66 -22.73 8.60
C ASP A 108 0.86 -22.47 8.56
N PRO A 109 1.42 -21.74 9.55
CA PRO A 109 2.86 -21.45 9.61
C PRO A 109 3.76 -22.70 9.59
N ASP A 110 3.25 -23.84 10.08
CA ASP A 110 3.98 -25.11 10.09
C ASP A 110 3.96 -25.80 8.72
N GLN A 111 3.15 -25.30 7.78
CA GLN A 111 3.02 -25.79 6.40
C GLN A 111 3.27 -24.65 5.40
N PRO A 112 4.54 -24.21 5.24
CA PRO A 112 4.88 -23.06 4.39
C PRO A 112 4.48 -23.24 2.91
N ASN A 113 4.46 -24.49 2.43
CA ASN A 113 4.06 -24.87 1.07
C ASN A 113 2.58 -25.28 0.97
N GLY A 114 1.82 -25.15 2.06
CA GLY A 114 0.40 -25.49 2.12
C GLY A 114 -0.51 -24.41 1.55
N ALA A 115 -1.78 -24.45 1.95
CA ALA A 115 -2.79 -23.47 1.56
C ALA A 115 -2.34 -22.05 1.96
N LYS A 116 -2.66 -21.06 1.12
CA LYS A 116 -2.32 -19.66 1.35
C LYS A 116 -3.49 -18.90 1.96
N CYS A 117 -3.18 -17.87 2.75
CA CYS A 117 -4.18 -16.95 3.27
C CYS A 117 -4.96 -16.27 2.13
N PRO A 118 -6.28 -16.06 2.25
CA PRO A 118 -7.04 -15.32 1.24
C PRO A 118 -6.60 -13.86 1.22
N VAL A 119 -6.40 -13.31 0.03
CA VAL A 119 -5.98 -11.91 -0.20
C VAL A 119 -7.16 -11.08 -0.70
N VAL A 120 -7.31 -9.90 -0.10
CA VAL A 120 -8.20 -8.84 -0.59
C VAL A 120 -7.32 -7.68 -1.06
N PHE A 121 -7.40 -7.36 -2.35
CA PHE A 121 -6.75 -6.17 -2.89
C PHE A 121 -7.61 -4.93 -2.66
N LEU A 122 -6.99 -3.84 -2.22
CA LEU A 122 -7.60 -2.52 -2.10
C LEU A 122 -6.80 -1.52 -2.93
N GLY A 123 -7.46 -0.71 -3.74
CA GLY A 123 -6.80 0.37 -4.44
C GLY A 123 -7.74 1.52 -4.76
N HIS A 124 -7.27 2.45 -5.58
CA HIS A 124 -8.05 3.60 -6.02
C HIS A 124 -8.09 3.63 -7.55
N ALA A 125 -9.29 3.48 -8.11
CA ALA A 125 -9.47 3.27 -9.54
C ALA A 125 -8.77 2.01 -10.07
N VAL A 126 -8.89 0.92 -9.29
CA VAL A 126 -8.30 -0.38 -9.64
C VAL A 126 -8.86 -0.83 -10.98
N LYS A 127 -8.07 -0.67 -12.04
CA LYS A 127 -8.45 -1.03 -13.40
C LYS A 127 -7.55 -2.14 -13.89
N ASN A 128 -6.24 -1.93 -13.81
CA ASN A 128 -5.23 -2.78 -14.45
C ASN A 128 -3.99 -2.99 -13.57
N GLU A 129 -3.96 -2.56 -12.31
CA GLU A 129 -2.78 -2.63 -11.43
C GLU A 129 -2.29 -4.07 -11.30
N LEU A 130 -3.20 -5.04 -11.15
CA LEU A 130 -2.84 -6.46 -11.11
C LEU A 130 -2.27 -6.95 -12.44
N GLU A 131 -2.81 -6.51 -13.58
CA GLU A 131 -2.29 -6.84 -14.91
C GLU A 131 -0.92 -6.19 -15.13
N MET A 132 -0.74 -4.95 -14.69
CA MET A 132 0.51 -4.21 -14.76
C MET A 132 1.61 -4.90 -13.95
N LEU A 133 1.30 -5.35 -12.74
CA LEU A 133 2.24 -6.12 -11.91
C LEU A 133 2.57 -7.46 -12.56
N GLN A 134 1.59 -8.17 -13.10
CA GLN A 134 1.84 -9.44 -13.79
C GLN A 134 2.76 -9.25 -15.01
N GLN A 135 2.53 -8.21 -15.81
CA GLN A 135 3.30 -7.95 -17.04
C GLN A 135 4.68 -7.35 -16.77
N ASP A 136 4.79 -6.40 -15.85
CA ASP A 136 6.03 -5.64 -15.65
C ASP A 136 6.96 -6.30 -14.63
N LEU A 137 6.43 -7.11 -13.70
CA LEU A 137 7.21 -7.88 -12.71
C LEU A 137 7.29 -9.38 -13.04
N ASP A 138 6.69 -9.85 -14.14
CA ASP A 138 6.65 -11.27 -14.52
C ASP A 138 6.10 -12.18 -13.40
N ILE A 139 5.09 -11.70 -12.66
CA ILE A 139 4.49 -12.46 -11.55
C ILE A 139 3.74 -13.66 -12.12
N ASP A 140 4.06 -14.85 -11.61
CA ASP A 140 3.30 -16.05 -11.91
C ASP A 140 1.83 -15.86 -11.50
N PRO A 141 0.85 -16.02 -12.42
CA PRO A 141 -0.57 -15.97 -12.08
C PRO A 141 -0.96 -16.88 -10.90
N SER A 142 -0.23 -17.97 -10.66
CA SER A 142 -0.43 -18.86 -9.51
C SER A 142 -0.19 -18.14 -8.16
N ALA A 143 0.71 -17.15 -8.11
CA ALA A 143 0.96 -16.34 -6.93
C ALA A 143 -0.23 -15.44 -6.55
N MET A 144 -1.16 -15.21 -7.50
CA MET A 144 -2.37 -14.41 -7.31
C MET A 144 -3.62 -15.28 -7.15
N SER A 145 -3.49 -16.61 -7.15
CA SER A 145 -4.63 -17.56 -7.10
C SER A 145 -5.45 -17.49 -5.81
N ASN A 146 -4.86 -16.96 -4.73
CA ASN A 146 -5.50 -16.74 -3.43
C ASN A 146 -6.14 -15.36 -3.28
N VAL A 147 -6.18 -14.55 -4.35
CA VAL A 147 -6.94 -13.29 -4.37
C VAL A 147 -8.42 -13.59 -4.47
N VAL A 148 -9.16 -13.28 -3.42
CA VAL A 148 -10.59 -13.59 -3.30
C VAL A 148 -11.49 -12.38 -3.55
N ALA A 149 -10.94 -11.16 -3.50
CA ALA A 149 -11.68 -9.95 -3.79
C ALA A 149 -10.76 -8.78 -4.17
N VAL A 150 -11.32 -7.85 -4.94
CA VAL A 150 -10.73 -6.53 -5.24
C VAL A 150 -11.73 -5.46 -4.81
N ILE A 151 -11.25 -4.48 -4.05
CA ILE A 151 -12.03 -3.36 -3.53
C ILE A 151 -11.48 -2.07 -4.12
N ASP A 152 -12.35 -1.30 -4.78
CA ASP A 152 -12.01 0.03 -5.30
C ASP A 152 -12.60 1.10 -4.38
N THR A 153 -11.74 1.98 -3.86
CA THR A 153 -12.16 3.11 -3.01
C THR A 153 -13.06 4.11 -3.73
N GLN A 154 -13.09 4.17 -5.07
CA GLN A 154 -14.09 4.97 -5.79
C GLN A 154 -15.52 4.45 -5.56
N ASN A 155 -15.69 3.13 -5.50
CA ASN A 155 -17.00 2.53 -5.22
C ASN A 155 -17.43 2.84 -3.78
N ILE A 156 -16.51 2.68 -2.82
CA ILE A 156 -16.75 3.06 -1.42
C ILE A 156 -17.15 4.55 -1.34
N ALA A 157 -16.41 5.43 -2.02
CA ALA A 157 -16.67 6.86 -2.04
C ALA A 157 -18.09 7.16 -2.56
N ASN A 158 -18.48 6.54 -3.68
CA ASN A 158 -19.80 6.70 -4.25
C ASN A 158 -20.91 6.26 -3.28
N GLU A 159 -20.77 5.08 -2.67
CA GLU A 159 -21.70 4.53 -1.68
C GLU A 159 -21.81 5.38 -0.41
N GLN A 160 -20.69 5.97 0.03
CA GLN A 160 -20.63 6.81 1.23
C GLN A 160 -20.97 8.29 0.97
N GLY A 161 -21.36 8.65 -0.25
CA GLY A 161 -21.81 10.01 -0.59
C GLY A 161 -20.68 11.00 -0.92
N TYR A 162 -19.44 10.54 -1.07
CA TYR A 162 -18.32 11.34 -1.55
C TYR A 162 -18.44 11.52 -3.07
N ARG A 163 -18.14 12.72 -3.58
CA ARG A 163 -18.41 13.07 -4.98
C ARG A 163 -17.23 13.79 -5.61
N GLY A 164 -16.84 13.34 -6.80
CA GLY A 164 -15.84 13.98 -7.63
C GLY A 164 -16.46 14.55 -8.91
N ARG A 165 -15.79 14.33 -10.04
CA ARG A 165 -16.27 14.74 -11.36
C ARG A 165 -17.09 13.60 -11.98
N GLY A 166 -18.41 13.71 -11.91
CA GLY A 166 -19.32 12.63 -12.32
C GLY A 166 -19.25 11.46 -11.35
N ASP A 167 -19.21 10.23 -11.89
CA ASP A 167 -19.20 8.99 -11.09
C ASP A 167 -17.81 8.59 -10.57
N ARG A 168 -16.78 9.40 -10.86
CA ARG A 168 -15.39 9.16 -10.45
C ARG A 168 -14.89 10.27 -9.56
N ILE A 169 -14.11 9.90 -8.56
CA ILE A 169 -13.43 10.82 -7.65
C ILE A 169 -11.94 10.51 -7.71
N GLY A 170 -11.11 11.51 -7.95
CA GLY A 170 -9.66 11.36 -7.88
C GLY A 170 -9.19 11.33 -6.42
N LEU A 171 -8.05 10.70 -6.16
CA LEU A 171 -7.53 10.48 -4.82
C LEU A 171 -7.36 11.80 -4.06
N GLU A 172 -6.77 12.82 -4.68
CA GLU A 172 -6.64 14.17 -4.09
C GLU A 172 -7.97 14.78 -3.64
N VAL A 173 -9.02 14.63 -4.46
CA VAL A 173 -10.35 15.16 -4.12
C VAL A 173 -10.95 14.37 -2.95
N LEU A 174 -10.76 13.05 -2.95
CA LEU A 174 -11.24 12.16 -1.89
C LEU A 174 -10.55 12.45 -0.56
N THR A 175 -9.22 12.59 -0.54
CA THR A 175 -8.45 12.91 0.68
C THR A 175 -8.85 14.27 1.24
N LYS A 176 -9.03 15.28 0.37
CA LYS A 176 -9.52 16.60 0.77
C LYS A 176 -10.92 16.52 1.40
N GLN A 177 -11.83 15.73 0.83
CA GLN A 177 -13.16 15.51 1.43
C GLN A 177 -13.09 14.74 2.77
N CYS A 178 -12.05 13.95 2.99
CA CYS A 178 -11.75 13.34 4.29
C CYS A 178 -11.10 14.32 5.29
N SER A 179 -10.82 15.57 4.90
CA SER A 179 -10.12 16.58 5.71
C SER A 179 -8.65 16.24 6.01
N MET A 180 -7.95 15.69 5.01
CA MET A 180 -6.49 15.56 5.02
C MET A 180 -5.89 16.12 3.73
N GLN A 181 -4.67 16.64 3.83
CA GLN A 181 -3.86 17.12 2.73
C GLN A 181 -3.29 15.92 1.97
N PHE A 182 -3.24 16.03 0.65
CA PHE A 182 -2.57 15.07 -0.22
C PHE A 182 -1.20 15.62 -0.57
N ARG A 183 -0.14 14.93 -0.16
CA ARG A 183 1.26 15.36 -0.36
C ARG A 183 1.99 14.40 -1.26
N ASP A 184 2.80 14.96 -2.16
CA ASP A 184 3.65 14.24 -3.12
C ASP A 184 2.86 13.14 -3.84
N ALA A 185 1.82 13.60 -4.56
CA ALA A 185 1.01 12.79 -5.47
C ALA A 185 1.88 12.10 -6.51
N HIS A 186 1.43 10.95 -7.02
CA HIS A 186 2.19 10.14 -7.98
C HIS A 186 3.53 9.65 -7.41
N THR A 187 3.54 9.44 -6.11
CA THR A 187 4.51 8.58 -5.43
C THR A 187 3.74 7.36 -4.95
N ALA A 188 4.02 6.19 -5.51
CA ALA A 188 3.14 5.03 -5.37
C ALA A 188 2.94 4.61 -3.89
N GLY A 189 3.99 4.74 -3.07
CA GLY A 189 3.91 4.51 -1.62
C GLY A 189 2.92 5.44 -0.91
N ASN A 190 2.93 6.73 -1.25
CA ASN A 190 2.02 7.73 -0.70
C ASN A 190 0.59 7.47 -1.18
N ASP A 191 0.40 7.24 -2.47
CA ASP A 191 -0.93 7.07 -3.06
C ASP A 191 -1.63 5.84 -2.49
N ALA A 192 -0.91 4.72 -2.30
CA ALA A 192 -1.43 3.56 -1.58
C ALA A 192 -1.75 3.87 -0.10
N ALA A 193 -0.96 4.70 0.58
CA ALA A 193 -1.19 5.04 1.99
C ALA A 193 -2.44 5.93 2.14
N TYR A 194 -2.55 6.98 1.33
CA TYR A 194 -3.72 7.84 1.30
C TYR A 194 -4.99 7.08 0.91
N THR A 195 -4.87 6.08 0.03
CA THR A 195 -5.96 5.16 -0.32
C THR A 195 -6.51 4.42 0.90
N ILE A 196 -5.65 3.77 1.71
CA ILE A 196 -6.13 3.04 2.90
C ILE A 196 -6.60 3.97 4.00
N ILE A 197 -5.95 5.12 4.20
CA ILE A 197 -6.39 6.12 5.17
C ILE A 197 -7.80 6.59 4.81
N ALA A 198 -8.06 6.95 3.54
CA ALA A 198 -9.38 7.33 3.07
C ALA A 198 -10.40 6.20 3.23
N ALA A 199 -10.05 4.96 2.87
CA ALA A 199 -10.93 3.81 3.05
C ALA A 199 -11.35 3.61 4.52
N VAL A 200 -10.39 3.71 5.45
CA VAL A 200 -10.67 3.65 6.90
C VAL A 200 -11.62 4.78 7.31
N GLN A 201 -11.38 6.02 6.87
CA GLN A 201 -12.27 7.15 7.21
C GLN A 201 -13.68 6.99 6.66
N MET A 202 -13.83 6.48 5.44
CA MET A 202 -15.12 6.27 4.81
C MET A 202 -15.90 5.13 5.49
N VAL A 203 -15.28 3.96 5.61
CA VAL A 203 -15.95 2.74 6.11
C VAL A 203 -16.20 2.79 7.61
N MET A 204 -15.28 3.40 8.37
CA MET A 204 -15.34 3.42 9.83
C MET A 204 -15.86 4.76 10.39
N LYS A 205 -16.35 5.68 9.53
CA LYS A 205 -16.78 7.04 9.90
C LYS A 205 -17.56 7.16 11.20
N ASN A 206 -18.51 6.24 11.42
CA ASN A 206 -19.43 6.22 12.57
C ASN A 206 -18.91 5.39 13.76
N ARG A 207 -17.75 4.75 13.62
CA ARG A 207 -17.11 3.87 14.62
C ARG A 207 -15.81 4.46 15.18
N LEU A 208 -15.21 5.41 14.47
CA LEU A 208 -13.99 6.06 14.92
C LEU A 208 -14.32 7.17 15.92
N PRO A 209 -13.67 7.19 17.09
CA PRO A 209 -13.79 8.33 17.98
C PRO A 209 -13.27 9.57 17.27
N ARG A 210 -14.06 10.64 17.32
CA ARG A 210 -13.68 11.97 16.87
C ARG A 210 -13.44 12.83 18.10
N PRO A 211 -12.33 13.56 18.17
CA PRO A 211 -12.15 14.51 19.25
C PRO A 211 -13.24 15.58 19.16
N GLY A 212 -13.65 16.11 20.32
CA GLY A 212 -14.37 17.39 20.35
C GLY A 212 -13.55 18.48 19.65
N HIS A 213 -14.22 19.52 19.14
CA HIS A 213 -13.61 20.60 18.37
C HIS A 213 -12.24 21.03 18.94
N GLY A 214 -11.19 20.94 18.11
CA GLY A 214 -9.85 21.50 18.38
C GLY A 214 -8.82 20.61 19.08
N ARG A 215 -9.08 19.31 19.34
CA ARG A 215 -8.10 18.47 20.08
C ARG A 215 -7.15 17.61 19.23
N ARG A 216 -7.60 17.04 18.10
CA ARG A 216 -6.73 16.28 17.17
C ARG A 216 -7.38 16.12 15.80
N SER A 217 -6.83 16.72 14.77
CA SER A 217 -7.34 16.60 13.40
C SER A 217 -6.99 15.24 12.79
N LEU A 218 -7.61 14.87 11.67
CA LEU A 218 -7.14 13.74 10.89
C LEU A 218 -5.73 14.01 10.35
N GLN A 219 -5.43 15.27 9.99
CA GLN A 219 -4.11 15.66 9.53
C GLN A 219 -3.03 15.38 10.58
N ASP A 220 -3.30 15.66 11.86
CA ASP A 220 -2.35 15.39 12.96
C ASP A 220 -2.06 13.88 13.05
N VAL A 221 -3.07 13.02 12.83
CA VAL A 221 -2.90 11.57 12.81
C VAL A 221 -2.07 11.13 11.60
N VAL A 222 -2.28 11.74 10.44
CA VAL A 222 -1.51 11.48 9.22
C VAL A 222 -0.04 11.89 9.42
N ASP A 223 0.22 13.10 9.92
CA ASP A 223 1.58 13.61 10.16
C ASP A 223 2.36 12.74 11.17
N ASP A 224 1.67 12.24 12.20
CA ASP A 224 2.27 11.30 13.16
C ASP A 224 2.48 9.91 12.56
N LEU A 225 1.60 9.48 11.67
CA LEU A 225 1.69 8.19 10.97
C LEU A 225 2.86 8.17 9.98
N GLU A 226 3.14 9.26 9.27
CA GLU A 226 4.30 9.40 8.40
C GLU A 226 5.61 9.16 9.17
N LYS A 227 5.77 9.85 10.31
CA LYS A 227 6.93 9.69 11.20
C LYS A 227 7.02 8.27 11.77
N TYR A 228 5.89 7.75 12.26
CA TYR A 228 5.84 6.43 12.87
C TYR A 228 6.19 5.34 11.86
N SER A 229 5.50 5.31 10.71
CA SER A 229 5.69 4.26 9.69
C SER A 229 7.12 4.26 9.14
N SER A 230 7.73 5.43 8.97
CA SER A 230 9.12 5.57 8.56
C SER A 230 10.15 5.07 9.58
N SER A 231 9.74 4.95 10.86
CA SER A 231 10.60 4.42 11.94
C SER A 231 10.47 2.90 12.15
N ILE A 232 9.49 2.26 11.50
CA ILE A 232 9.29 0.81 11.62
C ILE A 232 10.28 0.10 10.70
N ASP A 233 10.84 -1.01 11.18
CA ASP A 233 11.67 -1.88 10.34
C ASP A 233 10.86 -2.32 9.10
N PRO A 234 11.30 -1.95 7.90
CA PRO A 234 10.55 -2.25 6.68
C PRO A 234 10.55 -3.76 6.34
N GLY A 235 11.24 -4.62 7.09
CA GLY A 235 11.14 -6.07 7.03
C GLY A 235 10.10 -6.68 7.97
N LEU A 236 9.57 -5.91 8.93
CA LEU A 236 8.81 -6.43 10.08
C LEU A 236 7.59 -7.25 9.68
N GLY A 237 6.75 -6.74 8.76
CA GLY A 237 5.53 -7.45 8.36
C GLY A 237 5.81 -8.78 7.67
N ILE A 238 6.85 -8.87 6.83
CA ILE A 238 7.24 -10.16 6.23
C ILE A 238 7.82 -11.09 7.28
N ALA A 239 8.68 -10.59 8.17
CA ALA A 239 9.30 -11.40 9.22
C ALA A 239 8.27 -12.02 10.17
N ASN A 240 7.18 -11.30 10.46
CA ASN A 240 6.10 -11.78 11.33
C ASN A 240 5.27 -12.92 10.72
N HIS A 241 5.20 -13.02 9.39
CA HIS A 241 4.26 -13.91 8.69
C HIS A 241 4.92 -14.89 7.71
N ASN A 242 6.23 -14.81 7.51
CA ASN A 242 6.99 -15.66 6.60
C ASN A 242 8.37 -16.00 7.19
N THR A 243 8.41 -17.00 8.07
CA THR A 243 9.54 -17.35 8.94
C THR A 243 10.66 -18.17 8.27
N VAL A 244 10.46 -18.60 7.03
CA VAL A 244 11.29 -19.66 6.40
C VAL A 244 12.45 -19.10 5.56
N LEU A 245 12.51 -17.79 5.28
CA LEU A 245 13.38 -17.26 4.22
C LEU A 245 14.44 -16.27 4.70
N ARG A 246 15.61 -16.34 4.06
CA ARG A 246 16.75 -15.41 4.24
C ARG A 246 16.29 -13.96 4.08
N PRO A 247 16.98 -12.99 4.74
CA PRO A 247 16.74 -11.57 4.51
C PRO A 247 16.82 -11.27 3.02
N LEU A 248 15.78 -10.65 2.46
CA LEU A 248 15.86 -10.00 1.16
C LEU A 248 16.78 -8.79 1.36
N PHE A 249 17.98 -8.83 0.78
CA PHE A 249 18.84 -7.65 0.76
C PHE A 249 18.20 -6.65 -0.19
N ILE A 250 17.53 -5.65 0.38
CA ILE A 250 16.95 -4.55 -0.38
C ILE A 250 17.61 -3.28 0.14
N SER A 251 18.23 -2.52 -0.75
CA SER A 251 18.98 -1.33 -0.38
C SER A 251 18.03 -0.16 -0.10
N THR A 252 18.35 0.64 0.90
CA THR A 252 17.70 1.95 1.13
C THR A 252 18.32 3.07 0.29
N HIS A 253 19.40 2.76 -0.45
CA HIS A 253 20.09 3.70 -1.32
C HIS A 253 20.15 3.16 -2.76
N PRO A 254 20.06 4.03 -3.77
CA PRO A 254 20.36 3.64 -5.14
C PRO A 254 21.83 3.17 -5.21
N HIS A 255 22.08 2.01 -5.82
CA HIS A 255 23.44 1.50 -5.98
C HIS A 255 24.27 2.48 -6.85
N PRO A 256 25.48 2.89 -6.43
CA PRO A 256 26.27 3.91 -7.15
C PRO A 256 26.74 3.52 -8.57
N HIS A 257 26.42 2.32 -9.06
CA HIS A 257 26.88 1.81 -10.36
C HIS A 257 25.79 1.68 -11.44
N ALA A 258 24.55 2.09 -11.18
CA ALA A 258 23.47 2.02 -12.20
C ALA A 258 23.46 3.21 -13.19
N LEU A 259 24.39 4.17 -13.08
CA LEU A 259 24.44 5.38 -13.93
C LEU A 259 25.25 5.23 -15.22
N HIS A 260 25.76 4.04 -15.55
CA HIS A 260 26.52 3.80 -16.79
C HIS A 260 26.00 2.60 -17.57
N ALA A 261 24.77 2.71 -18.07
CA ALA A 261 24.31 1.97 -19.24
C ALA A 261 23.06 2.67 -19.80
N ALA A 262 23.28 3.72 -20.57
CA ALA A 262 22.33 4.29 -21.52
C ALA A 262 22.99 4.27 -22.90
#